data_AF-A0A8T2IJ44-F1
#
_entry.id   AF-A0A8T2IJ44-F1
#
_cell.length_a   1.000
_cell.length_b   1.000
_cell.length_c   1.000
_cell.angle_alpha   90.00
_cell.angle_beta   90.00
_cell.angle_gamma   90.00
#
_symmetry.space_group_name_H-M   'P 1'
#
loop_
_entity.id
_entity.type
_entity.pdbx_description
1 polymer ?
#
loop_
_entity_poly.entity_id
_entity_poly.type
_entity_poly.pdbx_seq_one_letter_code
_entity_poly.pdbx_strand_id
1 'polypeptide(L)'
;MRQFKFRVGGNVPVEALITLVTMATVSDLKAVVKDTLEKRGVIGQLKARVRAEVFEALDDRTEPKPVLSHENLLINELIREYLEFNKYKYTASVLTAETGLSDIPLDRSFLAKELGVVEDNSAQSVPLLYGILACFLKGNEGNTHIVNKLAAEKINPKHI
;
A
#
# COMPACT_ATOMS: atom_id res chain seq x y z
N MET A 1 39.92 -16.42 30.77
CA MET A 1 40.28 -15.56 29.62
C MET A 1 41.29 -16.28 28.74
N ARG A 2 40.85 -16.90 27.63
CA ARG A 2 41.77 -17.47 26.63
C ARG A 2 41.84 -16.51 25.45
N GLN A 3 42.99 -15.82 25.35
CA GLN A 3 43.36 -14.96 24.24
C GLN A 3 43.50 -15.81 22.97
N PHE A 4 42.58 -15.66 22.01
CA PHE A 4 42.74 -16.20 20.66
C PHE A 4 43.71 -15.29 19.90
N LYS A 5 45.00 -15.64 19.96
CA LYS A 5 46.07 -15.03 19.18
C LYS A 5 45.92 -15.52 17.74
N PHE A 6 45.33 -14.71 16.86
CA PHE A 6 45.29 -15.01 15.42
C PHE A 6 46.71 -15.06 14.87
N ARG A 7 47.16 -16.26 14.52
CA ARG A 7 48.43 -16.51 13.85
C ARG A 7 48.25 -16.17 12.37
N VAL A 8 48.76 -15.01 11.95
CA VAL A 8 48.92 -14.66 10.53
C VAL A 8 50.00 -15.60 9.98
N GLY A 9 49.59 -16.65 9.24
CA GLY A 9 50.54 -17.65 8.72
C GLY A 9 49.97 -19.05 8.47
N GLY A 10 48.65 -19.25 8.50
CA GLY A 10 48.03 -20.45 7.96
C GLY A 10 47.67 -20.22 6.49
N ASN A 11 48.20 -21.04 5.59
CA ASN A 11 47.76 -21.07 4.19
C ASN A 11 46.26 -21.40 4.22
N VAL A 12 45.40 -20.39 4.02
CA VAL A 12 43.95 -20.59 4.01
C VAL A 12 43.68 -21.49 2.80
N PRO A 13 43.08 -22.68 2.99
CA PRO A 13 42.88 -23.61 1.89
C PRO A 13 42.10 -22.91 0.79
N VAL A 14 42.59 -23.00 -0.45
CA VAL A 14 42.02 -22.29 -1.61
C VAL A 14 40.53 -22.62 -1.77
N GLU A 15 40.11 -23.83 -1.41
CA GLU A 15 38.71 -24.24 -1.37
C GLU A 15 37.85 -23.42 -0.40
N ALA A 16 38.39 -23.06 0.78
CA ALA A 16 37.66 -22.21 1.74
C ALA A 16 37.53 -20.77 1.23
N LEU A 17 38.55 -20.24 0.55
CA LEU A 17 38.49 -18.93 -0.12
C LEU A 17 37.45 -18.93 -1.26
N ILE A 18 37.45 -19.96 -2.10
CA ILE A 18 36.45 -20.13 -3.18
C ILE A 18 35.05 -20.26 -2.60
N THR A 19 34.86 -21.03 -1.53
CA THR A 19 33.56 -21.19 -0.87
C THR A 19 33.06 -19.87 -0.27
N LEU A 20 33.94 -19.07 0.34
CA LEU A 20 33.58 -17.77 0.89
C LEU A 20 33.17 -16.77 -0.22
N VAL A 21 33.94 -16.72 -1.31
CA VAL A 21 33.66 -15.84 -2.46
C VAL A 21 32.38 -16.26 -3.18
N THR A 22 32.16 -17.57 -3.37
CA THR A 22 30.92 -18.08 -3.96
C THR A 22 29.71 -17.81 -3.06
N MET A 23 29.84 -17.98 -1.74
CA MET A 23 28.77 -17.61 -0.78
C MET A 23 28.46 -16.11 -0.83
N ALA A 24 29.49 -15.24 -0.85
CA ALA A 24 29.33 -13.79 -0.94
C ALA A 24 28.60 -13.39 -2.24
N THR A 25 29.10 -13.87 -3.38
CA THR A 25 28.50 -13.56 -4.71
C THR A 25 27.08 -14.08 -4.86
N VAL A 26 26.75 -15.26 -4.31
CA VAL A 26 25.38 -15.79 -4.29
C VAL A 26 24.46 -14.93 -3.41
N SER A 27 24.96 -14.45 -2.27
CA SER A 27 24.19 -13.56 -1.40
C SER A 27 23.91 -12.20 -2.04
N ASP A 28 24.89 -11.65 -2.75
CA ASP A 28 24.75 -10.39 -3.51
C ASP A 28 23.74 -10.56 -4.65
N LEU A 29 23.84 -11.65 -5.41
CA LEU A 29 22.90 -11.96 -6.47
C LEU A 29 21.46 -12.13 -5.93
N LYS A 30 21.31 -12.83 -4.80
CA LYS A 30 20.02 -12.98 -4.11
C LYS A 30 19.45 -11.62 -3.69
N ALA A 31 20.30 -10.72 -3.18
CA ALA A 31 19.88 -9.37 -2.80
C ALA A 31 19.39 -8.57 -4.01
N VAL A 32 20.11 -8.60 -5.12
CA VAL A 32 19.74 -7.91 -6.37
C VAL A 32 18.43 -8.45 -6.95
N VAL A 33 18.26 -9.78 -6.97
CA VAL A 33 17.00 -10.41 -7.44
C VAL A 33 15.84 -10.00 -6.54
N LYS A 34 16.03 -10.06 -5.21
CA LYS A 34 15.01 -9.63 -4.25
C LYS A 34 14.62 -8.17 -4.47
N ASP A 35 15.59 -7.26 -4.54
CA ASP A 35 15.35 -5.82 -4.73
C ASP A 35 14.64 -5.54 -6.07
N THR A 36 15.02 -6.27 -7.13
CA THR A 36 14.35 -6.19 -8.43
C THR A 36 12.89 -6.65 -8.35
N LEU A 37 12.61 -7.76 -7.67
CA LEU A 37 11.26 -8.30 -7.49
C LEU A 37 10.41 -7.42 -6.54
N GLU A 38 11.03 -6.76 -5.55
CA GLU A 38 10.39 -5.78 -4.68
C GLU A 38 10.01 -4.52 -5.46
N LYS A 39 10.93 -3.96 -6.26
CA LYS A 39 10.66 -2.80 -7.14
C LYS A 39 9.58 -3.07 -8.18
N ARG A 40 9.54 -4.30 -8.73
CA ARG A 40 8.47 -4.74 -9.65
C ARG A 40 7.14 -5.03 -8.93
N GLY A 41 7.11 -5.03 -7.60
CA GLY A 41 5.92 -5.31 -6.80
C GLY A 41 5.55 -6.79 -6.69
N VAL A 42 6.34 -7.71 -7.26
CA VAL A 42 6.08 -9.16 -7.26
C VAL A 42 6.12 -9.74 -5.85
N ILE A 43 7.08 -9.30 -5.02
CA ILE A 43 7.14 -9.70 -3.61
C ILE A 43 5.91 -9.21 -2.84
N GLY A 44 5.40 -8.01 -3.18
CA GLY A 44 4.18 -7.46 -2.61
C GLY A 44 2.96 -8.32 -2.96
N GLN A 45 2.82 -8.70 -4.24
CA GLN A 45 1.77 -9.62 -4.71
C GLN A 45 1.81 -10.96 -3.98
N LEU A 46 2.99 -11.57 -3.88
CA LEU A 46 3.14 -12.87 -3.21
C LEU A 46 2.75 -12.78 -1.73
N LYS A 47 3.21 -11.73 -1.02
CA LYS A 47 2.86 -11.51 0.39
C LYS A 47 1.35 -11.28 0.57
N ALA A 48 0.72 -10.50 -0.30
CA ALA A 48 -0.72 -10.27 -0.24
C ALA A 48 -1.51 -11.57 -0.46
N ARG A 49 -1.10 -12.38 -1.46
CA ARG A 49 -1.73 -13.68 -1.71
C ARG A 49 -1.53 -14.64 -0.53
N VAL A 50 -0.33 -14.73 0.03
CA VAL A 50 -0.09 -15.55 1.22
C VAL A 50 -0.95 -15.08 2.38
N ARG A 51 -1.10 -13.77 2.60
CA ARG A 51 -2.01 -13.24 3.62
C ARG A 51 -3.46 -13.65 3.37
N ALA A 52 -3.93 -13.56 2.14
CA ALA A 52 -5.28 -13.98 1.79
C ALA A 52 -5.51 -15.49 2.02
N GLU A 53 -4.58 -16.34 1.59
CA GLU A 53 -4.66 -17.80 1.79
C GLU A 53 -4.55 -18.19 3.27
N VAL A 54 -3.69 -17.51 4.04
CA VAL A 54 -3.58 -17.72 5.49
C VAL A 54 -4.84 -17.27 6.19
N PHE A 55 -5.41 -16.13 5.78
CA PHE A 55 -6.68 -15.67 6.32
C PHE A 55 -7.79 -16.68 6.01
N GLU A 56 -7.97 -17.08 4.75
CA GLU A 56 -8.95 -18.10 4.33
C GLU A 56 -8.77 -19.44 5.07
N ALA A 57 -7.53 -19.88 5.31
CA ALA A 57 -7.25 -21.13 6.02
C ALA A 57 -7.48 -21.03 7.54
N LEU A 58 -7.40 -19.82 8.10
CA LEU A 58 -7.75 -19.52 9.48
C LEU A 58 -9.22 -19.12 9.65
N ASP A 59 -9.90 -18.76 8.55
CA ASP A 59 -11.27 -18.28 8.53
C ASP A 59 -12.20 -19.46 8.85
N ASP A 60 -12.65 -19.51 10.09
CA ASP A 60 -13.71 -20.41 10.51
C ASP A 60 -14.98 -19.88 9.84
N ARG A 61 -15.35 -20.41 8.66
CA ARG A 61 -16.46 -19.96 7.78
C ARG A 61 -17.85 -19.89 8.47
N THR A 62 -17.91 -20.19 9.75
CA THR A 62 -19.06 -20.03 10.64
C THR A 62 -19.13 -18.66 11.32
N GLU A 63 -18.04 -17.89 11.37
CA GLU A 63 -18.09 -16.52 11.89
C GLU A 63 -18.66 -15.58 10.82
N PRO A 64 -19.82 -14.95 11.06
CA PRO A 64 -20.37 -13.98 10.11
C PRO A 64 -19.38 -12.82 10.00
N LYS A 65 -19.00 -12.47 8.77
CA LYS A 65 -18.25 -11.25 8.46
C LYS A 65 -18.83 -10.09 9.28
N PRO A 66 -17.99 -9.30 9.97
CA PRO A 66 -18.48 -8.23 10.82
C PRO A 66 -19.44 -7.35 10.03
N VAL A 67 -20.65 -7.18 10.56
CA VAL A 67 -21.67 -6.34 9.92
C VAL A 67 -21.11 -4.92 9.88
N LEU A 68 -20.80 -4.44 8.67
CA LEU A 68 -20.30 -3.08 8.49
C LEU A 68 -21.40 -2.11 8.92
N SER A 69 -21.09 -1.27 9.91
CA SER A 69 -21.92 -0.11 10.20
C SER A 69 -21.94 0.82 8.98
N HIS A 70 -22.98 1.63 8.86
CA HIS A 70 -23.09 2.64 7.80
C HIS A 70 -21.84 3.53 7.73
N GLU A 71 -21.37 3.99 8.89
CA GLU A 71 -20.16 4.81 9.00
C GLU A 71 -18.91 4.07 8.51
N ASN A 72 -18.72 2.82 8.93
CA ASN A 72 -17.56 2.02 8.51
C ASN A 72 -17.60 1.73 7.01
N LEU A 73 -18.78 1.53 6.43
CA LEU A 73 -18.94 1.36 4.99
C LEU A 73 -18.53 2.63 4.24
N LEU A 74 -18.97 3.81 4.68
CA LEU A 74 -18.56 5.09 4.08
C LEU A 74 -17.05 5.32 4.21
N ILE A 75 -16.49 5.06 5.40
CA ILE A 75 -15.04 5.19 5.64
C ILE A 75 -14.25 4.25 4.74
N ASN A 76 -14.65 2.98 4.65
CA ASN A 76 -13.95 2.00 3.84
C ASN A 76 -14.02 2.32 2.34
N GLU A 77 -15.13 2.86 1.85
CA GLU A 77 -15.25 3.33 0.46
C GLU A 77 -14.39 4.57 0.19
N LEU A 78 -14.31 5.52 1.13
CA LEU A 78 -13.39 6.66 1.01
C LEU A 78 -11.93 6.21 0.97
N ILE A 79 -11.57 5.21 1.80
CA ILE A 79 -10.24 4.61 1.79
C ILE A 79 -10.00 3.87 0.47
N ARG A 80 -10.96 3.07 -0.01
CA ARG A 80 -10.87 2.37 -1.29
C ARG A 80 -10.61 3.35 -2.44
N GLU A 81 -11.39 4.42 -2.55
CA GLU A 81 -11.22 5.45 -3.57
C GLU A 81 -9.82 6.10 -3.50
N TYR A 82 -9.35 6.41 -2.29
CA TYR A 82 -7.99 6.93 -2.07
C TYR A 82 -6.90 5.96 -2.54
N LEU A 83 -7.03 4.67 -2.19
CA LEU A 83 -6.07 3.63 -2.56
C LEU A 83 -6.04 3.40 -4.07
N GLU A 84 -7.21 3.37 -4.72
CA GLU A 84 -7.33 3.21 -6.16
C GLU A 84 -6.73 4.38 -6.95
N PHE A 85 -7.00 5.61 -6.51
CA PHE A 85 -6.44 6.82 -7.10
C PHE A 85 -4.91 6.83 -7.01
N ASN A 86 -4.34 6.46 -5.86
CA ASN A 86 -2.89 6.40 -5.65
C ASN A 86 -2.24 5.08 -6.15
N LYS A 87 -3.00 4.22 -6.84
CA LYS A 87 -2.54 2.95 -7.44
C LYS A 87 -2.05 1.90 -6.42
N TYR A 88 -2.55 1.93 -5.20
CA TYR A 88 -2.30 0.94 -4.15
C TYR A 88 -3.20 -0.29 -4.26
N LYS A 89 -3.20 -0.94 -5.44
CA LYS A 89 -4.14 -2.02 -5.81
C LYS A 89 -4.14 -3.21 -4.85
N TYR A 90 -2.97 -3.62 -4.36
CA TYR A 90 -2.87 -4.77 -3.46
C TYR A 90 -3.47 -4.48 -2.09
N THR A 91 -3.26 -3.28 -1.57
CA THR A 91 -3.84 -2.84 -0.30
C THR A 91 -5.37 -2.76 -0.40
N ALA A 92 -5.89 -2.24 -1.52
CA ALA A 92 -7.33 -2.17 -1.75
C ALA A 92 -7.99 -3.57 -1.83
N SER A 93 -7.30 -4.54 -2.43
CA SER A 93 -7.77 -5.93 -2.48
C SER A 93 -7.81 -6.58 -1.09
N VAL A 94 -6.77 -6.37 -0.28
CA VAL A 94 -6.75 -6.87 1.10
C VAL A 94 -7.85 -6.22 1.94
N LEU A 95 -8.01 -4.89 1.86
CA LEU A 95 -9.08 -4.16 2.55
C LEU A 95 -10.47 -4.73 2.21
N THR A 96 -10.72 -5.00 0.93
CA THR A 96 -12.00 -5.53 0.45
C THR A 96 -12.27 -6.93 1.02
N ALA A 97 -11.25 -7.80 1.02
CA ALA A 97 -11.35 -9.13 1.59
C ALA A 97 -11.58 -9.11 3.11
N GLU A 98 -10.84 -8.27 3.84
CA GLU A 98 -10.90 -8.18 5.31
C GLU A 98 -12.20 -7.55 5.81
N THR A 99 -12.70 -6.52 5.13
CA THR A 99 -13.90 -5.78 5.57
C THR A 99 -15.20 -6.39 5.09
N GLY A 100 -15.15 -7.34 4.15
CA GLY A 100 -16.36 -7.87 3.51
C GLY A 100 -17.05 -6.87 2.59
N LEU A 101 -16.37 -5.80 2.19
CA LEU A 101 -16.88 -4.81 1.26
C LEU A 101 -17.15 -5.46 -0.11
N SER A 102 -18.18 -5.03 -0.82
CA SER A 102 -18.47 -5.55 -2.17
C SER A 102 -17.33 -5.23 -3.13
N ASP A 103 -17.00 -6.11 -4.07
CA ASP A 103 -16.02 -5.81 -5.14
C ASP A 103 -16.48 -4.66 -6.05
N ILE A 104 -17.77 -4.34 -6.04
CA ILE A 104 -18.35 -3.21 -6.77
C ILE A 104 -18.23 -1.97 -5.87
N PRO A 105 -17.50 -0.91 -6.28
CA PRO A 105 -17.42 0.33 -5.53
C PRO A 105 -18.79 1.01 -5.44
N LEU A 106 -19.02 1.75 -4.35
CA LEU A 106 -20.21 2.57 -4.21
C LEU A 106 -20.16 3.76 -5.16
N ASP A 107 -21.35 4.20 -5.58
CA ASP A 107 -21.44 5.35 -6.45
C ASP A 107 -20.94 6.62 -5.75
N ARG A 108 -20.09 7.36 -6.44
CA ARG A 108 -19.45 8.55 -5.88
C ARG A 108 -20.48 9.64 -5.56
N SER A 109 -21.52 9.79 -6.38
CA SER A 109 -22.58 10.76 -6.13
C SER A 109 -23.36 10.43 -4.85
N PHE A 110 -23.51 9.15 -4.54
CA PHE A 110 -24.09 8.67 -3.29
C PHE A 110 -23.17 9.01 -2.10
N LEU A 111 -21.87 8.71 -2.18
CA LEU A 111 -20.90 9.05 -1.12
C LEU A 111 -20.86 10.56 -0.84
N ALA A 112 -20.80 11.39 -1.88
CA ALA A 112 -20.78 12.84 -1.75
C ALA A 112 -22.04 13.38 -1.07
N LYS A 113 -23.21 12.85 -1.45
CA LYS A 113 -24.49 13.22 -0.85
C LYS A 113 -24.56 12.82 0.62
N GLU A 114 -24.13 11.62 0.95
CA GLU A 114 -24.17 11.11 2.32
C GLU A 114 -23.22 11.87 3.25
N LEU A 115 -22.08 12.32 2.73
CA LEU A 115 -21.10 13.14 3.43
C LEU A 115 -21.44 14.64 3.45
N GLY A 116 -22.53 15.06 2.77
CA GLY A 116 -22.92 16.47 2.67
C GLY A 116 -21.92 17.33 1.90
N VAL A 117 -21.09 16.74 1.04
CA VAL A 117 -20.06 17.43 0.26
C VAL A 117 -20.64 17.83 -1.10
N VAL A 118 -20.57 19.13 -1.42
CA VAL A 118 -20.90 19.63 -2.76
C VAL A 118 -19.65 19.53 -3.63
N GLU A 119 -19.67 18.65 -4.61
CA GLU A 119 -18.59 18.51 -5.58
C GLU A 119 -18.70 19.57 -6.68
N ASP A 120 -17.61 20.31 -6.93
CA ASP A 120 -17.45 21.13 -8.13
C ASP A 120 -16.98 20.24 -9.31
N ASN A 121 -17.14 20.67 -10.56
CA ASN A 121 -16.74 19.90 -11.76
C ASN A 121 -15.25 19.51 -11.76
N SER A 122 -14.42 20.26 -11.02
CA SER A 122 -12.99 19.96 -10.82
C SER A 122 -12.73 18.90 -9.74
N ALA A 123 -13.70 18.63 -8.85
CA ALA A 123 -13.57 17.75 -7.68
C ALA A 123 -13.64 16.27 -8.07
N GLN A 124 -14.32 15.97 -9.18
CA GLN A 124 -14.43 14.62 -9.75
C GLN A 124 -13.08 14.00 -10.12
N SER A 125 -12.02 14.81 -10.25
CA SER A 125 -10.69 14.35 -10.66
C SER A 125 -9.83 13.82 -9.52
N VAL A 126 -10.25 13.96 -8.25
CA VAL A 126 -9.50 13.52 -7.06
C VAL A 126 -10.42 12.81 -6.07
N PRO A 127 -9.91 11.96 -5.16
CA PRO A 127 -10.74 11.30 -4.16
C PRO A 127 -11.41 12.31 -3.21
N LEU A 128 -12.63 12.00 -2.76
CA LEU A 128 -13.40 12.79 -1.81
C LEU A 128 -12.61 13.08 -0.52
N LEU A 129 -11.78 12.14 -0.10
CA LEU A 129 -10.90 12.30 1.07
C LEU A 129 -9.95 13.50 0.95
N TYR A 130 -9.48 13.83 -0.27
CA TYR A 130 -8.66 15.01 -0.51
C TYR A 130 -9.48 16.30 -0.35
N GLY A 131 -10.73 16.30 -0.83
CA GLY A 131 -11.65 17.42 -0.67
C GLY A 131 -11.95 17.69 0.79
N ILE A 132 -12.28 16.65 1.56
CA ILE A 132 -12.51 16.72 3.01
C ILE A 132 -11.29 17.28 3.73
N LEU A 133 -10.10 16.74 3.46
CA LEU A 133 -8.85 17.23 4.05
C LEU A 133 -8.61 18.70 3.73
N ALA A 134 -8.84 19.11 2.47
CA ALA A 134 -8.68 20.49 2.05
C ALA A 134 -9.71 21.44 2.71
N CYS A 135 -10.94 20.98 2.97
CA CYS A 135 -11.94 21.72 3.77
C CYS A 135 -11.40 22.01 5.17
N PHE A 136 -10.87 21.00 5.87
CA PHE A 136 -10.35 21.18 7.23
C PHE A 136 -9.06 22.01 7.27
N LEU A 137 -8.17 21.86 6.29
CA LEU A 137 -6.95 22.66 6.20
C LEU A 137 -7.19 24.13 5.84
N LYS A 138 -8.28 24.43 5.10
CA LYS A 138 -8.67 25.79 4.72
C LYS A 138 -9.66 26.46 5.69
N GLY A 139 -9.99 25.81 6.80
CA GLY A 139 -11.01 26.24 7.75
C GLY A 139 -10.68 27.53 8.51
N ASN A 140 -10.64 28.67 7.81
CA ASN A 140 -10.98 29.98 8.35
C ASN A 140 -11.49 31.03 7.33
N GLU A 141 -11.67 30.71 6.05
CA GLU A 141 -12.33 31.63 5.11
C GLU A 141 -13.42 30.89 4.31
N GLY A 142 -14.64 31.38 4.45
CA GLY A 142 -15.86 30.72 4.03
C GLY A 142 -15.98 30.46 2.52
N ASN A 143 -16.94 29.58 2.23
CA ASN A 143 -17.43 29.12 0.93
C ASN A 143 -16.59 28.06 0.20
N THR A 144 -17.20 26.88 0.20
CA THR A 144 -16.90 25.60 -0.43
C THR A 144 -16.66 25.71 -1.93
N HIS A 145 -15.45 26.10 -2.34
CA HIS A 145 -14.92 25.84 -3.68
C HIS A 145 -13.48 25.34 -3.55
N ILE A 146 -13.29 24.02 -3.46
CA ILE A 146 -12.01 23.44 -3.06
C ILE A 146 -11.60 22.27 -3.94
N VAL A 147 -10.80 22.54 -4.97
CA VAL A 147 -9.97 21.49 -5.60
C VAL A 147 -8.67 21.95 -6.26
N ASN A 148 -8.46 23.25 -6.46
CA ASN A 148 -7.44 23.72 -7.41
C ASN A 148 -5.96 23.70 -6.95
N LYS A 149 -5.54 22.94 -5.93
CA LYS A 149 -4.12 22.96 -5.52
C LYS A 149 -3.43 21.62 -5.35
N LEU A 150 -4.12 20.57 -4.91
CA LEU A 150 -3.49 19.25 -4.69
C LEU A 150 -3.47 18.37 -5.97
N ALA A 151 -4.44 18.57 -6.87
CA ALA A 151 -4.50 17.86 -8.15
C ALA A 151 -3.42 18.33 -9.14
N ALA A 152 -3.10 19.63 -9.11
CA ALA A 152 -2.20 20.26 -10.08
C ALA A 152 -0.74 19.77 -10.00
N GLU A 153 -0.28 19.33 -8.82
CA GLU A 153 1.10 18.83 -8.65
C GLU A 153 1.29 17.38 -9.13
N LYS A 154 0.24 16.56 -9.18
CA LYS A 154 0.34 15.17 -9.68
C LYS A 154 -0.03 15.02 -11.17
N ILE A 155 -0.70 16.01 -11.77
CA ILE A 155 -1.14 15.97 -13.18
C ILE A 155 -0.07 16.54 -14.14
N ASN A 156 1.04 17.12 -13.63
CA ASN A 156 2.14 17.59 -14.47
C ASN A 156 3.30 16.56 -14.54
N PRO A 157 3.39 15.71 -15.58
CA PRO A 157 4.55 14.86 -15.81
C PRO A 157 5.70 15.71 -16.37
N LYS A 158 6.31 16.55 -15.53
CA LYS A 158 7.61 17.15 -15.79
C LYS A 158 8.50 16.94 -14.57
N HIS A 159 9.11 15.76 -14.52
CA HIS A 159 10.52 15.50 -14.19
C HIS A 159 10.67 13.99 -13.93
N ILE A 160 10.94 13.28 -15.03
CA ILE A 160 11.85 12.12 -15.02
C ILE A 160 13.25 12.70 -14.85
#